data_AF-A0AAU1V972-F1
#
_entry.id   AF-A0AAU1V972-F1
#
_cell.length_a   1.000
_cell.length_b   1.000
_cell.length_c   1.000
_cell.angle_alpha   90.00
_cell.angle_beta   90.00
_cell.angle_gamma   90.00
#
_symmetry.space_group_name_H-M   'P 1'
#
loop_
_entity.id
_entity.type
_entity.pdbx_description
1 polymer ?
#
loop_
_entity_poly.entity_id
_entity_poly.type
_entity_poly.pdbx_seq_one_letter_code
_entity_poly.pdbx_strand_id
1 'polypeptide(L)'
;MADPAPHSTLDTIGGDTAGRSLEVLRPGGRLVTAVAEEDSELVARFEAAGMRFSGIAVDPDPVALRALVELVEQGRLRVHVQESFPFERVVDAHRLLDDGHLRGKLVLTV
;
A
#
# COMPACT_ATOMS: atom_id res chain seq x y z
N MET A 1 -6.50 -10.32 -25.01
CA MET A 1 -6.97 -8.92 -25.03
C MET A 1 -6.15 -8.21 -23.97
N ALA A 2 -5.33 -7.22 -24.32
CA ALA A 2 -4.54 -6.50 -23.33
C ALA A 2 -5.47 -5.75 -22.37
N ASP A 3 -5.16 -5.77 -21.08
CA ASP A 3 -5.93 -5.07 -20.06
C ASP A 3 -5.84 -3.56 -20.30
N PRO A 4 -6.94 -2.79 -20.25
CA PRO A 4 -6.87 -1.35 -20.45
C PRO A 4 -6.03 -0.70 -19.35
N ALA A 5 -5.28 0.34 -19.73
CA ALA A 5 -4.44 1.09 -18.79
C ALA A 5 -5.27 1.58 -17.57
N PRO A 6 -4.80 1.34 -16.33
CA PRO A 6 -5.54 1.68 -15.13
C PRO A 6 -5.75 3.19 -14.98
N HIS A 7 -6.83 3.54 -14.28
CA HIS A 7 -7.11 4.92 -13.90
C HIS A 7 -6.30 5.40 -12.70
N SER A 8 -5.85 4.46 -11.86
CA SER A 8 -5.06 4.74 -10.67
C SER A 8 -4.07 3.62 -10.38
N THR A 9 -2.96 3.96 -9.74
CA THR A 9 -2.00 3.01 -9.15
C THR A 9 -1.92 3.24 -7.64
N LEU A 10 -1.64 2.19 -6.88
CA LEU A 10 -1.36 2.25 -5.45
C LEU A 10 0.10 1.86 -5.23
N ASP A 11 0.89 2.78 -4.68
CA ASP A 11 2.30 2.61 -4.40
C ASP A 11 2.54 2.46 -2.89
N THR A 12 3.21 1.38 -2.53
CA THR A 12 3.68 1.09 -1.17
C THR A 12 5.18 0.81 -1.14
N ILE A 13 5.90 1.12 -2.23
CA ILE A 13 7.33 0.84 -2.40
C ILE A 13 8.13 2.14 -2.49
N GLY A 14 7.61 3.14 -3.20
CA GLY A 14 8.27 4.43 -3.38
C GLY A 14 9.43 4.39 -4.38
N GLY A 15 10.24 5.44 -4.35
CA GLY A 15 11.40 5.62 -5.23
C GLY A 15 11.06 5.47 -6.72
N ASP A 16 11.94 4.81 -7.48
CA ASP A 16 11.78 4.61 -8.93
C ASP A 16 10.48 3.87 -9.31
N THR A 17 9.94 3.03 -8.41
CA THR A 17 8.68 2.31 -8.66
C THR A 17 7.52 3.27 -8.79
N ALA A 18 7.45 4.30 -7.95
CA ALA A 18 6.40 5.30 -8.03
C ALA A 18 6.49 6.11 -9.33
N GLY A 19 7.71 6.43 -9.77
CA GLY A 19 7.95 7.14 -11.04
C GLY A 19 7.53 6.35 -12.28
N ARG A 20 7.76 5.02 -12.30
CA ARG A 20 7.35 4.12 -13.39
C ARG A 20 5.83 4.02 -13.57
N SER A 21 5.04 4.40 -12.56
CA SER A 21 3.58 4.43 -12.70
C SER A 21 3.09 5.36 -13.81
N LEU A 22 3.89 6.35 -14.24
CA LEU A 22 3.59 7.19 -15.40
C LEU A 22 3.49 6.41 -16.72
N GLU A 23 4.19 5.28 -16.84
CA GLU A 23 4.25 4.49 -18.07
C GLU A 23 3.01 3.61 -18.27
N VAL A 24 2.32 3.31 -17.16
CA VAL A 24 1.17 2.37 -17.17
C VAL A 24 -0.16 3.07 -16.94
N LEU A 25 -0.16 4.28 -16.35
CA LEU A 25 -1.38 5.05 -16.15
C LEU A 25 -1.93 5.58 -17.47
N ARG A 26 -3.25 5.52 -17.61
CA ARG A 26 -3.94 6.23 -18.69
C ARG A 26 -3.79 7.76 -18.53
N PRO A 27 -3.98 8.56 -19.60
CA PRO A 27 -4.05 10.02 -19.51
C PRO A 27 -5.00 10.52 -18.40
N GLY A 28 -4.53 11.45 -17.57
CA GLY A 28 -5.29 11.97 -16.42
C GLY A 28 -5.45 10.97 -15.24
N GLY A 29 -4.68 9.88 -15.27
CA GLY A 29 -4.61 8.89 -14.21
C GLY A 29 -4.09 9.47 -12.88
N ARG A 30 -4.13 8.65 -11.82
CA ARG A 30 -3.71 9.05 -10.48
C ARG A 30 -2.69 8.09 -9.88
N LEU A 31 -1.58 8.62 -9.37
CA LEU A 31 -0.75 7.90 -8.40
C LEU A 31 -1.30 8.15 -6.99
N VAL A 32 -1.51 7.08 -6.25
CA VAL A 32 -1.81 7.09 -4.82
C VAL A 32 -0.65 6.41 -4.11
N THR A 33 0.04 7.09 -3.18
CA THR A 33 1.22 6.53 -2.50
C THR A 33 1.09 6.61 -0.98
N ALA A 34 1.52 5.55 -0.29
CA ALA A 34 1.57 5.49 1.17
C ALA A 34 2.98 5.80 1.74
N VAL A 35 3.98 5.98 0.87
CA VAL A 35 5.40 6.04 1.28
C VAL A 35 6.17 7.22 0.70
N ALA A 36 5.61 7.92 -0.29
CA ALA A 36 6.26 9.05 -0.98
C ALA A 36 5.40 10.32 -0.96
N GLU A 37 4.53 10.50 0.04
CA GLU A 37 3.63 11.66 0.13
C GLU A 37 4.36 13.02 0.06
N GLU A 38 5.56 13.10 0.65
CA GLU A 38 6.33 14.34 0.76
C GLU A 38 7.33 14.54 -0.40
N ASP A 39 7.34 13.65 -1.41
CA ASP A 39 8.26 13.73 -2.55
C ASP A 39 7.83 14.80 -3.57
N SER A 40 8.26 16.03 -3.33
CA SER A 40 7.94 17.19 -4.17
C SER A 40 8.41 17.06 -5.63
N GLU A 41 9.50 16.34 -5.91
CA GLU A 41 9.98 16.13 -7.28
C GLU A 41 9.04 15.18 -8.03
N LEU A 42 8.64 14.09 -7.37
CA LEU A 42 7.69 13.14 -7.90
C LEU A 42 6.32 13.79 -8.14
N VAL A 43 5.83 14.61 -7.21
CA VAL A 43 4.59 15.40 -7.37
C VAL A 43 4.68 16.24 -8.64
N ALA A 44 5.73 17.06 -8.78
CA ALA A 44 5.91 17.94 -9.93
C ALA A 44 5.99 17.16 -11.25
N ARG A 45 6.66 16.00 -11.25
CA ARG A 45 6.75 15.13 -12.43
C ARG A 45 5.38 14.59 -12.86
N PHE A 46 4.54 14.20 -11.91
CA PHE A 46 3.18 13.74 -12.20
C PHE A 46 2.28 14.86 -12.71
N GLU A 47 2.32 16.04 -12.08
CA GLU A 47 1.55 17.20 -12.50
C GLU A 47 1.95 17.68 -13.91
N ALA A 48 3.26 17.71 -14.20
CA ALA A 48 3.77 18.07 -15.53
C ALA A 48 3.32 17.10 -16.63
N ALA A 49 3.09 15.83 -16.29
CA ALA A 49 2.53 14.82 -17.18
C ALA A 49 0.99 14.89 -17.32
N GLY A 50 0.34 15.88 -16.68
CA GLY A 50 -1.12 16.00 -16.65
C GLY A 50 -1.80 14.92 -15.80
N MET A 51 -1.05 14.29 -14.88
CA MET A 51 -1.52 13.25 -13.97
C MET A 51 -1.81 13.83 -12.60
N ARG A 52 -2.57 13.08 -11.79
CA ARG A 52 -2.90 13.43 -10.41
C ARG A 52 -2.00 12.69 -9.45
N PHE A 53 -1.62 13.35 -8.37
CA PHE A 53 -0.84 12.78 -7.28
C PHE A 53 -1.64 12.81 -5.97
N SER A 54 -1.48 11.80 -5.13
CA SER A 54 -2.09 11.76 -3.79
C SER A 54 -1.23 10.95 -2.83
N GLY A 55 -0.66 11.61 -1.83
CA GLY A 55 -0.17 10.93 -0.65
C GLY A 55 -1.32 10.47 0.24
N ILE A 56 -1.10 9.38 0.97
CA ILE A 56 -1.98 8.93 2.04
C ILE A 56 -1.15 8.84 3.32
N ALA A 57 -1.45 9.73 4.26
CA ALA A 57 -1.14 9.56 5.67
C ALA A 57 -2.27 8.79 6.37
N VAL A 58 -1.92 7.94 7.32
CA VAL A 58 -2.90 7.17 8.10
C VAL A 58 -3.26 7.92 9.38
N ASP A 59 -4.51 8.32 9.49
CA ASP A 59 -5.12 8.75 10.75
C ASP A 59 -6.00 7.63 11.33
N PRO A 60 -6.05 7.45 12.67
CA PRO A 60 -6.97 6.53 13.30
C PRO A 60 -8.43 6.91 13.01
N ASP A 61 -9.12 6.12 12.19
CA ASP A 61 -10.54 6.29 11.88
C ASP A 61 -11.36 5.11 12.44
N PRO A 62 -12.08 5.32 13.57
CA PRO A 62 -12.89 4.27 14.18
C PRO A 62 -14.15 3.92 13.36
N VAL A 63 -14.65 4.81 12.50
CA VAL A 63 -15.80 4.52 11.63
C VAL A 63 -15.35 3.62 10.49
N ALA A 64 -14.24 3.95 9.82
CA ALA A 64 -13.66 3.10 8.80
C ALA A 64 -13.25 1.72 9.36
N LEU A 65 -12.65 1.68 10.55
CA LEU A 65 -12.25 0.42 11.17
C LEU A 65 -13.45 -0.50 11.47
N ARG A 66 -14.58 0.04 11.94
CA ARG A 66 -15.80 -0.75 12.14
C ARG A 66 -16.33 -1.34 10.84
N ALA A 67 -16.35 -0.55 9.76
CA ALA A 67 -16.75 -1.05 8.45
C ALA A 67 -15.84 -2.19 7.95
N LEU A 68 -14.53 -2.12 8.22
CA LEU A 68 -13.61 -3.22 7.91
C LEU A 68 -13.91 -4.48 8.73
N VAL A 69 -14.23 -4.33 10.02
CA VAL A 69 -14.64 -5.46 10.89
C VAL A 69 -15.90 -6.13 10.36
N GLU A 70 -16.93 -5.36 9.98
CA GLU A 70 -18.15 -5.90 9.39
C GLU A 70 -17.87 -6.72 8.11
N LEU A 71 -16.96 -6.24 7.25
CA LEU A 71 -16.55 -6.99 6.06
C LEU A 71 -15.84 -8.30 6.41
N VAL A 72 -15.05 -8.33 7.49
CA VAL A 72 -14.40 -9.55 7.99
C VAL A 72 -15.42 -10.53 8.53
N GLU A 73 -16.37 -10.08 9.36
CA GLU A 73 -17.43 -10.90 9.92
C GLU A 73 -18.34 -11.51 8.84
N GLN A 74 -18.59 -10.76 7.76
CA GLN A 74 -19.35 -11.23 6.59
C GLN A 74 -18.53 -12.15 5.68
N GLY A 75 -17.25 -12.39 5.97
CA GLY A 75 -16.35 -13.18 5.11
C GLY A 75 -16.01 -12.52 3.77
N ARG A 76 -16.28 -11.21 3.62
CA ARG A 76 -16.01 -10.42 2.41
C ARG A 76 -14.62 -9.80 2.41
N LEU A 77 -13.96 -9.75 3.56
CA LEU A 77 -12.57 -9.38 3.73
C LEU A 77 -11.86 -10.46 4.55
N ARG A 78 -10.72 -10.95 4.05
CA ARG A 78 -9.91 -11.94 4.77
C ARG A 78 -8.55 -11.34 5.12
N VAL A 79 -8.23 -11.32 6.41
CA VAL A 79 -6.89 -11.00 6.87
C VAL A 79 -6.01 -12.23 6.70
N HIS A 80 -5.01 -12.14 5.83
CA HIS A 80 -4.00 -13.18 5.68
C HIS A 80 -2.88 -12.96 6.69
N VAL A 81 -2.90 -13.73 7.78
CA VAL A 81 -1.77 -13.83 8.71
C VAL A 81 -0.83 -14.88 8.16
N GLN A 82 0.40 -14.47 7.83
CA GLN A 82 1.42 -15.39 7.34
C GLN A 82 2.01 -16.20 8.49
N GLU A 83 2.41 -15.52 9.56
CA GLU A 83 3.00 -16.15 10.73
C GLU A 83 2.76 -15.30 11.98
N SER A 84 2.66 -15.97 13.13
CA SER A 84 2.54 -15.35 14.44
C SER A 84 3.75 -15.71 15.30
N PHE A 85 4.34 -14.73 15.97
CA PHE A 85 5.46 -14.90 16.88
C PHE A 85 5.06 -14.44 18.29
N PRO A 86 5.45 -15.17 19.35
CA PRO A 86 5.39 -14.59 20.68
C PRO A 86 6.33 -13.38 20.77
N PHE A 87 5.98 -12.37 21.58
CA PHE A 87 6.70 -11.10 21.64
C PHE A 87 8.21 -11.26 21.90
N GLU A 88 8.61 -12.29 22.65
CA GLU A 88 10.02 -12.61 22.93
C GLU A 88 10.82 -12.96 21.66
N ARG A 89 10.14 -13.35 20.59
CA ARG A 89 10.73 -13.64 19.27
C ARG A 89 10.57 -12.50 18.25
N VAL A 90 10.38 -11.27 18.70
CA VAL A 90 10.28 -10.08 17.82
C VAL A 90 11.46 -9.96 16.85
N VAL A 91 12.66 -10.34 17.28
CA VAL A 91 13.86 -10.32 16.42
C VAL A 91 13.74 -11.27 15.24
N ASP A 92 13.19 -12.47 15.47
CA ASP A 92 12.99 -13.45 14.39
C ASP A 92 11.90 -13.00 13.43
N ALA A 93 10.83 -12.37 13.94
CA ALA A 93 9.79 -11.76 13.11
C ALA A 93 10.36 -10.66 12.19
N HIS A 94 11.24 -9.81 12.70
CA HIS A 94 11.90 -8.78 11.89
C HIS A 94 12.87 -9.36 10.86
N ARG A 95 13.67 -10.38 11.21
CA ARG A 95 14.53 -11.06 10.22
C ARG A 95 13.70 -11.61 9.06
N LEU A 96 12.58 -12.27 9.35
CA LEU A 96 11.68 -12.78 8.32
C LEU A 96 11.05 -11.65 7.48
N LEU A 97 10.74 -10.50 8.10
CA LEU A 97 10.26 -9.32 7.39
C LEU A 97 11.29 -8.77 6.40
N ASP A 98 12.56 -8.71 6.81
CA ASP A 98 13.65 -8.16 6.02
C ASP A 98 14.02 -9.05 4.81
N ASP A 99 13.79 -10.37 4.89
CA ASP A 99 13.93 -11.30 3.75
C ASP A 99 12.96 -11.00 2.59
N GLY A 100 11.92 -10.19 2.87
CA GLY A 100 10.91 -9.79 1.91
C GLY A 100 9.97 -10.92 1.48
N HIS A 101 9.23 -10.70 0.38
CA HIS A 101 8.34 -11.69 -0.25
C HIS A 101 7.20 -12.24 0.63
N LEU A 102 6.91 -11.60 1.75
CA LEU A 102 5.80 -11.98 2.61
C LEU A 102 4.46 -11.84 1.87
N ARG A 103 3.58 -12.82 2.10
CA ARG A 103 2.20 -12.87 1.63
C ARG A 103 1.25 -12.81 2.82
N GLY A 104 1.13 -11.63 3.40
CA GLY A 104 0.25 -11.38 4.53
C GLY A 104 0.88 -10.50 5.59
N LYS A 105 0.31 -10.54 6.79
CA LYS A 105 0.81 -9.85 7.98
C LYS A 105 1.58 -10.81 8.88
N LEU A 106 2.66 -10.30 9.48
CA LEU A 106 3.25 -10.90 10.68
C LEU A 106 2.52 -10.36 11.90
N VAL A 107 2.26 -11.21 12.88
CA VAL A 107 1.57 -10.84 14.12
C VAL A 107 2.48 -11.17 15.31
N LEU A 108 2.58 -10.24 16.26
CA LEU A 108 3.17 -10.50 17.57
C LEU A 108 2.06 -10.83 18.56
N THR A 109 2.20 -11.92 19.30
CA THR A 109 1.29 -12.32 20.38
C THR A 109 1.89 -11.96 21.73
N VAL A 110 1.07 -11.46 22.63
CA VAL A 110 1.41 -11.03 24.00
C VAL A 110 0.58 -11.77 25.04
#